data_AF-A0A7S4W3E7-F1
#
_entry.id   AF-A0A7S4W3E7-F1
#
_cell.length_a   1.000
_cell.length_b   1.000
_cell.length_c   1.000
_cell.angle_alpha   90.00
_cell.angle_beta   90.00
_cell.angle_gamma   90.00
#
_symmetry.space_group_name_H-M   'P 1'
#
loop_
_entity.id
_entity.type
_entity.pdbx_description
1 polymer ?
#
loop_
_entity_poly.entity_id
_entity_poly.type
_entity_poly.pdbx_seq_one_letter_code
_entity_poly.pdbx_strand_id
1 'polypeptide(L)'
;ATLAQVFVKPNLLWEAPPLPLPPVQMAANLVVPSDIALLESKMAVGRRRLGMFEWTGLLFTAPMLHIHYSKMDRGDMRAVLTKKFDVEDNSPVGQIVRRRQESVHKHVVSQNFLWAGGFTMAGLSYWSFRRYNYQARLLAAPFMFYFGTFVGRVAGDIVTGRNAEFARDRFLGSLPAKVYYAPTA
;
A
#
# COMPACT_ATOMS: atom_id res chain seq x y z
N ALA A 1 61.88 -45.27 -37.72
CA ALA A 1 60.75 -45.11 -38.65
C ALA A 1 60.21 -46.50 -38.97
N THR A 2 58.91 -46.77 -39.03
CA THR A 2 57.74 -45.87 -39.08
C THR A 2 56.54 -46.64 -38.50
N LEU A 3 55.70 -46.02 -37.66
CA LEU A 3 54.52 -46.70 -37.08
C LEU A 3 53.22 -45.98 -37.43
N ALA A 4 52.20 -46.80 -37.68
CA ALA A 4 50.76 -46.51 -37.63
C ALA A 4 50.22 -45.39 -38.54
N GLN A 5 49.74 -45.86 -39.68
CA GLN A 5 48.70 -45.32 -40.55
C GLN A 5 47.62 -44.45 -39.86
N VAL A 6 47.20 -43.42 -40.59
CA VAL A 6 45.96 -42.66 -40.39
C VAL A 6 44.73 -43.56 -40.56
N PHE A 7 43.79 -43.49 -39.62
CA PHE A 7 42.38 -43.71 -39.97
C PHE A 7 41.46 -42.78 -39.17
N VAL A 8 40.95 -41.74 -39.83
CA VAL A 8 39.94 -40.84 -39.27
C VAL A 8 38.58 -41.53 -39.33
N LYS A 9 37.89 -41.64 -38.19
CA LYS A 9 36.44 -41.86 -38.13
C LYS A 9 35.80 -40.67 -37.42
N PRO A 10 34.88 -39.93 -38.07
CA PRO A 10 34.06 -38.96 -37.36
C PRO A 10 33.03 -39.72 -36.52
N ASN A 11 33.14 -39.63 -35.19
CA ASN A 11 32.06 -40.07 -34.33
C ASN A 11 30.91 -39.07 -34.47
N LEU A 12 29.89 -39.45 -35.23
CA LEU A 12 28.57 -38.81 -35.17
C LEU A 12 28.05 -38.92 -33.73
N LEU A 13 28.26 -37.88 -32.95
CA LEU A 13 27.46 -37.61 -31.77
C LEU A 13 26.10 -37.16 -32.27
N TRP A 14 25.12 -38.06 -32.19
CA TRP A 14 23.72 -37.69 -32.26
C TRP A 14 23.42 -36.87 -31.01
N GLU A 15 23.40 -35.55 -31.14
CA GLU A 15 22.79 -34.72 -30.09
C GLU A 15 21.31 -35.06 -30.06
N ALA A 16 20.85 -35.64 -28.96
CA ALA A 16 19.43 -35.81 -28.72
C ALA A 16 18.76 -34.43 -28.85
N PRO A 17 17.64 -34.30 -29.57
CA PRO A 17 16.91 -33.02 -29.57
C PRO A 17 16.61 -32.65 -28.12
N PRO A 18 16.84 -31.39 -27.71
CA PRO A 18 16.57 -30.97 -26.34
C PRO A 18 15.12 -31.33 -26.02
N LEU A 19 14.93 -32.00 -24.86
CA LEU A 19 13.60 -32.39 -24.41
C LEU A 19 12.67 -31.18 -24.50
N PRO A 20 11.43 -31.34 -25.02
CA PRO A 20 10.49 -30.24 -25.05
C PRO A 20 10.39 -29.68 -23.63
N LEU A 21 10.73 -28.40 -23.47
CA LEU A 21 10.62 -27.71 -22.19
C LEU A 21 9.22 -28.00 -21.64
N PRO A 22 9.08 -28.29 -20.33
CA PRO A 22 7.77 -28.54 -19.75
C PRO A 22 6.85 -27.39 -20.18
N PRO A 23 5.61 -27.68 -20.63
CA PRO A 23 4.73 -26.65 -21.14
C PRO A 23 4.69 -25.54 -20.10
N VAL A 24 4.98 -24.30 -20.52
CA VAL A 24 4.98 -23.14 -19.62
C VAL A 24 3.60 -23.09 -19.00
N GLN A 25 3.48 -23.64 -17.80
CA GLN A 25 2.24 -23.62 -17.06
C GLN A 25 1.99 -22.14 -16.86
N MET A 26 0.90 -21.65 -17.44
CA MET A 26 0.45 -20.30 -17.16
C MET A 26 0.02 -20.32 -15.71
N ALA A 27 1.00 -20.09 -14.83
CA ALA A 27 0.85 -20.12 -13.40
C ALA A 27 -0.27 -19.14 -13.09
N ALA A 28 -1.42 -19.67 -12.69
CA ALA A 28 -2.50 -18.84 -12.20
C ALA A 28 -1.89 -18.05 -11.03
N ASN A 29 -1.72 -16.75 -11.20
CA ASN A 29 -1.07 -15.89 -10.21
C ASN A 29 -1.97 -15.82 -8.97
N LEU A 30 -1.85 -16.82 -8.10
CA LEU A 30 -2.67 -16.99 -6.91
C LEU A 30 -2.41 -15.81 -5.98
N VAL A 31 -3.47 -15.09 -5.62
CA VAL A 31 -3.39 -13.97 -4.69
C VAL A 31 -3.45 -14.53 -3.27
N VAL A 32 -2.32 -14.45 -2.56
CA VAL A 32 -2.14 -15.00 -1.21
C VAL A 32 -1.96 -13.84 -0.23
N PRO A 33 -2.46 -13.92 1.03
CA PRO A 33 -2.14 -12.93 2.05
C PRO A 33 -0.63 -12.82 2.27
N SER A 34 -0.12 -11.60 2.48
CA SER A 34 1.29 -11.39 2.81
C SER A 34 1.63 -11.93 4.20
N ASP A 35 2.90 -12.26 4.45
CA ASP A 35 3.36 -12.78 5.76
C ASP A 35 2.91 -11.91 6.92
N ILE A 36 2.96 -10.59 6.75
CA ILE A 36 2.52 -9.64 7.77
C ILE A 36 0.99 -9.65 7.98
N ALA A 37 0.20 -9.92 6.94
CA ALA A 37 -1.24 -10.14 7.09
C ALA A 37 -1.57 -11.47 7.80
N LEU A 38 -0.72 -12.50 7.62
CA LEU A 38 -0.77 -13.76 8.38
C LEU A 38 -0.36 -13.57 9.85
N LEU A 39 0.69 -12.79 10.13
CA LEU A 39 1.07 -12.46 11.51
C LEU A 39 -0.05 -11.69 12.22
N GLU A 40 -0.64 -10.70 11.56
CA GLU A 40 -1.80 -10.00 12.09
C GLU A 40 -3.02 -10.90 12.34
N SER A 41 -3.25 -11.95 11.54
CA SER A 41 -4.37 -12.86 11.79
C SER A 41 -4.10 -13.81 12.95
N LYS A 42 -2.84 -14.23 13.16
CA LYS A 42 -2.40 -15.03 14.30
C LYS A 42 -2.41 -14.25 15.63
N MET A 43 -2.02 -12.98 15.62
CA MET A 43 -1.94 -12.14 16.82
C MET A 43 -3.27 -11.43 17.17
N ALA A 44 -4.32 -11.55 16.34
CA ALA A 44 -5.60 -10.89 16.59
C ALA A 44 -6.41 -11.63 17.68
N VAL A 45 -6.63 -10.96 18.80
CA VAL A 45 -7.49 -11.44 19.90
C VAL A 45 -8.97 -11.27 19.57
N GLY A 46 -9.31 -10.35 18.67
CA GLY A 46 -10.70 -10.14 18.24
C GLY A 46 -10.86 -8.99 17.25
N ARG A 47 -12.06 -8.41 17.21
CA ARG A 47 -12.37 -7.26 16.36
C ARG A 47 -12.60 -5.98 17.18
N ARG A 48 -12.03 -4.88 16.68
CA ARG A 48 -12.20 -3.51 17.18
C ARG A 48 -13.16 -2.74 16.26
N ARG A 49 -13.96 -1.83 16.84
CA ARG A 49 -14.77 -0.86 16.07
C ARG A 49 -13.89 0.31 15.61
N LEU A 50 -14.12 0.78 14.39
CA LEU A 50 -13.45 1.96 13.83
C LEU A 50 -13.94 3.23 14.55
N GLY A 51 -13.02 4.14 14.84
CA GLY A 51 -13.35 5.48 15.31
C GLY A 51 -13.95 6.35 14.20
N MET A 52 -14.61 7.44 14.59
CA MET A 52 -15.27 8.36 13.64
C MET A 52 -14.30 8.89 12.58
N PHE A 53 -13.12 9.38 12.99
CA PHE A 53 -12.07 9.86 12.08
C PHE A 53 -11.44 8.75 11.21
N GLU A 54 -11.44 7.51 11.68
CA GLU A 54 -10.99 6.38 10.85
C GLU A 54 -12.03 6.06 9.77
N TRP A 55 -13.31 6.14 10.11
CA TRP A 55 -14.41 5.89 9.19
C TRP A 55 -14.50 6.99 8.11
N THR A 56 -14.45 8.27 8.50
CA THR A 56 -14.39 9.38 7.52
C THR A 56 -13.10 9.38 6.72
N GLY A 57 -11.96 9.06 7.35
CA GLY A 57 -10.66 8.97 6.70
C GLY A 57 -10.66 7.92 5.59
N LEU A 58 -11.17 6.71 5.89
CA LEU A 58 -11.36 5.64 4.91
C LEU A 58 -12.37 6.04 3.83
N LEU A 59 -13.44 6.76 4.17
CA LEU A 59 -14.42 7.26 3.19
C LEU A 59 -13.77 8.19 2.16
N PHE A 60 -12.87 9.06 2.62
CA PHE A 60 -12.07 10.00 1.84
C PHE A 60 -10.78 9.41 1.25
N THR A 61 -10.51 8.13 1.47
CA THR A 61 -9.51 7.37 0.71
C THR A 61 -10.17 6.86 -0.58
N ALA A 62 -9.66 7.31 -1.73
CA ALA A 62 -10.09 6.80 -3.02
C ALA A 62 -9.73 5.31 -3.16
N PRO A 63 -10.62 4.46 -3.73
CA PRO A 63 -10.30 3.06 -3.99
C PRO A 63 -9.18 2.99 -5.02
N MET A 64 -8.13 2.21 -4.74
CA MET A 64 -6.96 2.14 -5.61
C MET A 64 -7.12 0.98 -6.60
N LEU A 65 -7.11 1.28 -7.90
CA LEU A 65 -7.14 0.25 -8.95
C LEU A 65 -5.78 -0.46 -9.01
N HIS A 66 -5.73 -1.69 -8.50
CA HIS A 66 -4.52 -2.50 -8.47
C HIS A 66 -4.42 -3.43 -9.68
N ILE A 67 -3.48 -3.12 -10.59
CA ILE A 67 -2.96 -4.09 -11.57
C ILE A 67 -1.90 -4.99 -10.91
N HIS A 68 -1.15 -4.42 -9.95
CA HIS A 68 -0.20 -5.14 -9.11
C HIS A 68 -0.41 -4.74 -7.63
N TYR A 69 -0.37 -5.72 -6.73
CA TYR A 69 -0.50 -5.51 -5.27
C TYR A 69 0.80 -5.00 -4.64
N SER A 70 1.23 -3.79 -5.03
CA SER A 70 2.41 -3.12 -4.45
C SER A 70 2.08 -2.23 -3.24
N LYS A 71 0.80 -1.91 -3.03
CA LYS A 71 0.30 -1.05 -1.94
C LYS A 71 -0.99 -1.62 -1.35
N MET A 72 -1.36 -1.13 -0.18
CA MET A 72 -2.56 -1.53 0.54
C MET A 72 -3.79 -0.72 0.08
N ASP A 73 -4.89 -1.40 -0.26
CA ASP A 73 -6.16 -0.75 -0.62
C ASP A 73 -6.94 -0.29 0.63
N ARG A 74 -7.95 0.58 0.44
CA ARG A 74 -8.95 0.96 1.45
C ARG A 74 -9.59 -0.25 2.13
N GLY A 75 -9.92 -1.32 1.40
CA GLY A 75 -10.47 -2.55 1.99
C GLY A 75 -9.50 -3.22 2.96
N ASP A 76 -8.22 -3.21 2.62
CA ASP A 76 -7.16 -3.84 3.40
C ASP A 76 -6.75 -2.97 4.61
N MET A 77 -6.67 -1.65 4.45
CA MET A 77 -6.50 -0.71 5.58
C MET A 77 -7.64 -0.87 6.60
N ARG A 78 -8.88 -1.03 6.14
CA ARG A 78 -10.02 -1.34 7.01
C ARG A 78 -9.87 -2.69 7.72
N ALA A 79 -9.36 -3.71 7.04
CA ALA A 79 -9.10 -5.02 7.64
C ALA A 79 -8.02 -4.96 8.73
N VAL A 80 -6.95 -4.17 8.55
CA VAL A 80 -5.92 -3.93 9.58
C VAL A 80 -6.51 -3.17 10.78
N LEU A 81 -7.20 -2.05 10.54
CA LEU A 81 -7.74 -1.21 11.61
C LEU A 81 -8.83 -1.88 12.46
N THR A 82 -9.59 -2.82 11.88
CA THR A 82 -10.63 -3.57 12.61
C THR A 82 -10.11 -4.75 13.43
N LYS A 83 -8.82 -5.09 13.40
CA LYS A 83 -8.24 -6.10 14.28
C LYS A 83 -8.01 -5.52 15.68
N LYS A 84 -8.31 -6.30 16.73
CA LYS A 84 -7.91 -5.99 18.11
C LYS A 84 -6.70 -6.85 18.46
N PHE A 85 -5.59 -6.19 18.75
CA PHE A 85 -4.44 -6.82 19.37
C PHE A 85 -4.54 -6.66 20.88
N ASP A 86 -3.93 -7.58 21.63
CA ASP A 86 -3.71 -7.35 23.05
C ASP A 86 -2.83 -6.11 23.27
N VAL A 87 -2.81 -5.58 24.50
CA VAL A 87 -2.00 -4.42 24.91
C VAL A 87 -0.78 -4.85 25.76
N GLU A 88 -0.89 -5.95 26.51
CA GLU A 88 0.14 -6.42 27.44
C GLU A 88 1.22 -7.27 26.77
N ASP A 89 0.93 -7.91 25.62
CA ASP A 89 1.92 -8.66 24.86
C ASP A 89 3.09 -7.77 24.43
N ASN A 90 4.27 -8.02 25.01
CA ASN A 90 5.50 -7.30 24.67
C ASN A 90 6.35 -8.04 23.62
N SER A 91 5.84 -9.11 23.01
CA SER A 91 6.55 -9.87 21.97
C SER A 91 6.97 -8.97 20.79
N PRO A 92 8.12 -9.26 20.15
CA PRO A 92 8.58 -8.47 18.99
C PRO A 92 7.58 -8.52 17.82
N VAL A 93 6.82 -9.62 17.69
CA VAL A 93 5.77 -9.79 16.67
C VAL A 93 4.57 -8.90 16.98
N GLY A 94 4.09 -8.90 18.23
CA GLY A 94 3.01 -8.02 18.70
C GLY A 94 3.35 -6.54 18.48
N GLN A 95 4.58 -6.13 18.78
CA GLN A 95 5.06 -4.76 18.53
C GLN A 95 5.03 -4.37 17.04
N ILE A 96 5.49 -5.24 16.13
CA ILE A 96 5.46 -4.99 14.67
C ILE A 96 4.01 -4.77 14.20
N VAL A 97 3.11 -5.63 14.62
CA VAL A 97 1.70 -5.61 14.24
C VAL A 97 0.97 -4.37 14.78
N ARG A 98 1.20 -4.00 16.05
CA ARG A 98 0.67 -2.75 16.64
C ARG A 98 1.19 -1.51 15.91
N ARG A 99 2.50 -1.41 15.65
CA ARG A 99 3.08 -0.26 14.93
C ARG A 99 2.54 -0.14 13.51
N ARG A 100 2.28 -1.25 12.81
CA ARG A 100 1.60 -1.23 11.50
C ARG A 100 0.19 -0.66 11.62
N GLN A 101 -0.60 -1.11 12.60
CA GLN A 101 -1.94 -0.58 12.84
C GLN A 101 -1.91 0.92 13.17
N GLU A 102 -0.94 1.37 13.97
CA GLU A 102 -0.75 2.78 14.32
C GLU A 102 -0.35 3.64 13.10
N SER A 103 0.55 3.14 12.25
CA SER A 103 0.95 3.82 11.00
C SER A 103 -0.23 3.99 10.03
N VAL A 104 -1.04 2.93 9.88
CA VAL A 104 -2.27 2.96 9.06
C VAL A 104 -3.30 3.92 9.69
N HIS A 105 -3.45 3.90 11.02
CA HIS A 105 -4.32 4.82 11.74
C HIS A 105 -3.95 6.28 11.47
N LYS A 106 -2.68 6.64 11.66
CA LYS A 106 -2.16 7.99 11.38
C LYS A 106 -2.40 8.40 9.92
N HIS A 107 -2.16 7.50 8.97
CA HIS A 107 -2.40 7.76 7.56
C HIS A 107 -3.88 8.04 7.24
N VAL A 108 -4.78 7.18 7.72
CA VAL A 108 -6.22 7.29 7.50
C VAL A 108 -6.78 8.54 8.17
N VAL A 109 -6.34 8.85 9.40
CA VAL A 109 -6.78 10.05 10.11
C VAL A 109 -6.25 11.33 9.44
N SER A 110 -4.98 11.36 8.97
CA SER A 110 -4.42 12.55 8.31
C SER A 110 -5.09 12.86 6.97
N GLN A 111 -5.66 11.87 6.28
CA GLN A 111 -6.48 12.06 5.08
C GLN A 111 -7.69 12.98 5.31
N ASN A 112 -8.29 13.01 6.51
CA ASN A 112 -9.38 13.96 6.81
C ASN A 112 -8.92 15.42 6.71
N PHE A 113 -7.71 15.72 7.18
CA PHE A 113 -7.17 17.08 7.20
C PHE A 113 -6.82 17.58 5.80
N LEU A 114 -6.42 16.68 4.88
CA LEU A 114 -6.24 17.00 3.47
C LEU A 114 -7.53 17.57 2.85
N TRP A 115 -8.66 16.88 3.03
CA TRP A 115 -9.95 17.33 2.50
C TRP A 115 -10.52 18.52 3.28
N ALA A 116 -10.41 18.52 4.60
CA ALA A 116 -10.84 19.63 5.44
C ALA A 116 -10.10 20.92 5.06
N GLY A 117 -8.78 20.89 4.87
CA GLY A 117 -7.99 22.03 4.41
C GLY A 117 -8.43 22.52 3.01
N GLY A 118 -8.63 21.60 2.07
CA GLY A 118 -9.12 21.92 0.73
C GLY A 118 -10.48 22.62 0.73
N PHE A 119 -11.48 22.01 1.40
CA PHE A 119 -12.82 22.59 1.52
C PHE A 119 -12.83 23.89 2.35
N THR A 120 -11.98 24.02 3.36
CA THR A 120 -11.89 25.24 4.17
C THR A 120 -11.37 26.40 3.33
N MET A 121 -10.27 26.24 2.60
CA MET A 121 -9.75 27.30 1.74
C MET A 121 -10.70 27.63 0.58
N ALA A 122 -11.29 26.62 -0.07
CA ALA A 122 -12.29 26.85 -1.12
C ALA A 122 -13.53 27.60 -0.57
N GLY A 123 -14.01 27.25 0.63
CA GLY A 123 -15.12 27.92 1.30
C GLY A 123 -14.80 29.36 1.71
N LEU A 124 -13.60 29.61 2.26
CA LEU A 124 -13.11 30.95 2.59
C LEU A 124 -12.99 31.83 1.32
N SER A 125 -12.46 31.28 0.22
CA SER A 125 -12.40 31.99 -1.05
C SER A 125 -13.78 32.27 -1.63
N TYR A 126 -14.71 31.30 -1.58
CA TYR A 126 -16.09 31.48 -2.02
C TYR A 126 -16.80 32.57 -1.21
N TRP A 127 -16.62 32.60 0.11
CA TRP A 127 -17.17 33.62 0.99
C TRP A 127 -16.53 35.00 0.77
N SER A 128 -15.21 35.07 0.59
CA SER A 128 -14.48 36.31 0.26
C SER A 128 -15.02 36.92 -1.05
N PHE A 129 -15.14 36.11 -2.10
CA PHE A 129 -15.65 36.56 -3.39
C PHE A 129 -17.19 36.69 -3.48
N ARG A 130 -17.94 36.61 -2.37
CA ARG A 130 -19.42 36.68 -2.35
C ARG A 130 -20.03 37.96 -2.94
N ARG A 131 -19.26 39.05 -3.02
CA ARG A 131 -19.65 40.34 -3.64
C ARG A 131 -19.11 40.54 -5.06
N TYR A 132 -18.31 39.61 -5.57
CA TYR A 132 -17.70 39.66 -6.90
C TYR A 132 -18.44 38.77 -7.91
N ASN A 133 -18.20 39.00 -9.21
CA ASN A 133 -18.76 38.22 -10.31
C ASN A 133 -18.42 36.71 -10.16
N TYR A 134 -19.36 35.84 -10.55
CA TYR A 134 -19.27 34.39 -10.42
C TYR A 134 -18.05 33.79 -11.15
N GLN A 135 -17.65 34.38 -12.27
CA GLN A 135 -16.45 33.99 -13.03
C GLN A 135 -15.17 34.00 -12.16
N ALA A 136 -14.99 35.03 -11.33
CA ALA A 136 -13.84 35.12 -10.42
C ALA A 136 -13.87 34.04 -9.33
N ARG A 137 -15.06 33.64 -8.86
CA ARG A 137 -15.24 32.56 -7.88
C ARG A 137 -14.81 31.22 -8.46
N LEU A 138 -15.29 30.90 -9.66
CA LEU A 138 -14.94 29.65 -10.35
C LEU A 138 -13.46 29.59 -10.73
N LEU A 139 -12.85 30.72 -11.10
CA LEU A 139 -11.42 30.76 -11.40
C LEU A 139 -10.57 30.51 -10.15
N ALA A 140 -10.88 31.16 -9.02
CA ALA A 140 -10.06 31.08 -7.81
C ALA A 140 -10.26 29.78 -6.99
N ALA A 141 -11.48 29.22 -7.00
CA ALA A 141 -11.82 28.04 -6.21
C ALA A 141 -10.88 26.82 -6.40
N PRO A 142 -10.51 26.36 -7.61
CA PRO A 142 -9.63 25.21 -7.77
C PRO A 142 -8.20 25.45 -7.25
N PHE A 143 -7.63 26.64 -7.45
CA PHE A 143 -6.29 26.96 -6.94
C PHE A 143 -6.28 27.02 -5.41
N MET A 144 -7.30 27.66 -4.82
CA MET A 144 -7.42 27.77 -3.37
C MET A 144 -7.77 26.44 -2.71
N PHE A 145 -8.58 25.60 -3.35
CA PHE A 145 -8.79 24.21 -2.94
C PHE A 145 -7.48 23.43 -2.93
N TYR A 146 -6.71 23.47 -4.02
CA TYR A 146 -5.43 22.77 -4.12
C TYR A 146 -4.44 23.23 -3.04
N PHE A 147 -4.27 24.55 -2.86
CA PHE A 147 -3.46 25.12 -1.78
C PHE A 147 -3.94 24.65 -0.40
N GLY A 148 -5.26 24.63 -0.18
CA GLY A 148 -5.88 24.09 1.02
C GLY A 148 -5.56 22.62 1.27
N THR A 149 -5.50 21.77 0.24
CA THR A 149 -5.10 20.35 0.40
C THR A 149 -3.63 20.18 0.78
N PHE A 150 -2.74 21.08 0.32
CA PHE A 150 -1.34 21.09 0.72
C PHE A 150 -1.18 21.48 2.20
N VAL A 151 -1.77 22.62 2.59
CA VAL A 151 -1.76 23.08 3.99
C VAL A 151 -2.45 22.06 4.91
N GLY A 152 -3.57 21.49 4.48
CA GLY A 152 -4.31 20.45 5.18
C GLY A 152 -3.50 19.17 5.41
N ARG A 153 -2.68 18.76 4.43
CA ARG A 153 -1.76 17.62 4.60
C ARG A 153 -0.70 17.92 5.67
N VAL A 154 -0.05 19.08 5.61
CA VAL A 154 0.97 19.48 6.61
C VAL A 154 0.36 19.56 8.01
N ALA A 155 -0.81 20.19 8.16
CA ALA A 155 -1.53 20.26 9.43
C ALA A 155 -1.94 18.86 9.93
N GLY A 156 -2.44 17.99 9.06
CA GLY A 156 -2.80 16.61 9.40
C GLY A 156 -1.61 15.78 9.87
N ASP A 157 -0.46 15.91 9.21
CA ASP A 157 0.76 15.17 9.59
C ASP A 157 1.38 15.71 10.90
N ILE A 158 1.13 16.97 11.26
CA ILE A 158 1.44 17.53 12.60
C ILE A 158 0.48 16.96 13.65
N VAL A 159 -0.85 17.09 13.45
CA VAL A 159 -1.87 16.70 14.44
C VAL A 159 -1.87 15.19 14.72
N THR A 160 -1.59 14.35 13.71
CA THR A 160 -1.48 12.90 13.87
C THR A 160 -0.10 12.43 14.35
N GLY A 161 0.87 13.33 14.52
CA GLY A 161 2.25 12.99 14.85
C GLY A 161 3.00 12.21 13.75
N ARG A 162 2.45 12.17 12.52
CA ARG A 162 3.03 11.45 11.37
C ARG A 162 4.34 12.06 10.87
N ASN A 163 4.61 13.32 11.20
CA ASN A 163 5.92 13.96 10.99
C ASN A 163 7.03 13.44 11.93
N ALA A 164 6.67 12.86 13.08
CA ALA A 164 7.63 12.28 14.05
C ALA A 164 7.70 10.74 13.96
N GLU A 165 7.03 10.14 12.98
CA GLU A 165 6.98 8.70 12.77
C GLU A 165 8.29 8.18 12.14
N PHE A 166 8.91 7.16 12.74
CA PHE A 166 10.12 6.55 12.19
C PHE A 166 9.87 5.99 10.79
N ALA A 167 10.82 6.18 9.87
CA ALA A 167 10.72 5.71 8.48
C ALA A 167 10.44 4.19 8.38
N ARG A 168 10.98 3.39 9.31
CA ARG A 168 10.69 1.95 9.46
C ARG A 168 9.19 1.68 9.69
N ASP A 169 8.56 2.42 10.60
CA ASP A 169 7.17 2.17 11.00
C ASP A 169 6.21 2.64 9.89
N ARG A 170 6.55 3.76 9.23
CA ARG A 170 5.88 4.23 8.01
C ARG A 170 6.02 3.25 6.84
N PHE A 171 7.15 2.57 6.71
CA PHE A 171 7.35 1.49 5.73
C PHE A 171 6.47 0.27 6.07
N LEU A 172 6.44 -0.19 7.33
CA LEU A 172 5.55 -1.26 7.78
C LEU A 172 4.07 -0.96 7.49
N GLY A 173 3.64 0.30 7.71
CA GLY A 173 2.32 0.79 7.34
C GLY A 173 2.01 0.80 5.84
N SER A 174 3.04 0.81 4.99
CA SER A 174 2.89 0.82 3.52
C SER A 174 2.88 -0.57 2.87
N LEU A 175 3.30 -1.61 3.60
CA LEU A 175 3.40 -2.98 3.07
C LEU A 175 2.04 -3.47 2.53
N PRO A 176 2.00 -4.20 1.40
CA PRO A 176 0.77 -4.77 0.87
C PRO A 176 0.21 -5.86 1.79
N ALA A 177 -1.11 -6.04 1.79
CA ALA A 177 -1.78 -7.11 2.53
C ALA A 177 -1.89 -8.43 1.74
N LYS A 178 -1.60 -8.39 0.43
CA LYS A 178 -1.73 -9.49 -0.52
C LYS A 178 -0.54 -9.46 -1.48
N VAL A 179 -0.07 -10.62 -1.90
CA VAL A 179 1.04 -10.78 -2.86
C VAL A 179 0.68 -11.90 -3.84
N TYR A 180 1.21 -11.84 -5.06
CA TYR A 180 1.11 -12.95 -6.00
C TYR A 180 2.08 -14.06 -5.60
N TYR A 181 1.56 -15.27 -5.41
CA TYR A 181 2.38 -16.44 -5.17
C TYR A 181 2.94 -16.95 -6.50
N ALA A 182 4.26 -16.84 -6.66
CA ALA A 182 5.01 -17.51 -7.70
C ALA A 182 5.58 -18.81 -7.12
N PRO A 183 5.07 -20.00 -7.51
CA PRO A 183 5.76 -21.24 -7.18
C PRO A 183 7.11 -21.24 -7.91
N THR A 184 8.20 -21.36 -7.17
CA THR A 184 9.52 -21.64 -7.75
C THR A 184 9.45 -23.02 -8.42
N ALA A 185 9.67 -23.06 -9.73
CA ALA A 185 9.75 -24.28 -10.52
C ALA A 185 11.08 -25.02 -10.28
#